data_AF-A0A7R9ZIX2-F1
#
_entry.id   AF-A0A7R9ZIX2-F1
#
_cell.length_a   1.000
_cell.length_b   1.000
_cell.length_c   1.000
_cell.angle_alpha   90.00
_cell.angle_beta   90.00
_cell.angle_gamma   90.00
#
_symmetry.space_group_name_H-M   'P 1'
#
loop_
_entity.id
_entity.type
_entity.pdbx_description
1 polymer ?
#
loop_
_entity_poly.entity_id
_entity_poly.type
_entity_poly.pdbx_seq_one_letter_code
_entity_poly.pdbx_strand_id
1 'polypeptide(L)'
;ENRRRMAQHPGVLDTLVDICVDRGSDDKDRDNATRAIMHLTNESSNRKIMCNKSVLNALVAGASLEGAKMEETRDSAVRAIERLATEFSNRPLLAKHSGLLVAVAKATEREARLEDSGKKAEHAYLA
;
A
#
# COMPACT_ATOMS: atom_id res chain seq x y z
N GLU A 1 -18.42 -8.29 -3.76
CA GLU A 1 -19.36 -8.06 -2.63
C GLU A 1 -18.72 -8.18 -1.25
N ASN A 2 -18.04 -9.28 -0.90
CA ASN A 2 -17.45 -9.47 0.45
C ASN A 2 -16.42 -8.40 0.83
N ARG A 3 -15.53 -8.04 -0.10
CA ARG A 3 -14.53 -6.97 0.11
C ARG A 3 -15.16 -5.63 0.53
N ARG A 4 -16.31 -5.30 -0.04
CA ARG A 4 -17.04 -4.07 0.32
C ARG A 4 -17.49 -4.09 1.77
N ARG A 5 -18.11 -5.20 2.19
CA ARG A 5 -18.58 -5.38 3.57
C ARG A 5 -17.42 -5.39 4.56
N MET A 6 -16.29 -6.03 4.21
CA MET A 6 -15.10 -6.07 5.07
C MET A 6 -14.48 -4.69 5.29
N ALA A 7 -14.36 -3.87 4.24
CA ALA A 7 -13.79 -2.51 4.38
C ALA A 7 -14.71 -1.56 5.17
N GLN A 8 -16.00 -1.85 5.25
CA GLN A 8 -16.97 -1.08 6.02
C GLN A 8 -17.19 -1.64 7.43
N HIS A 9 -16.67 -2.82 7.73
CA HIS A 9 -16.84 -3.46 9.03
C HIS A 9 -16.04 -2.69 10.09
N PRO A 10 -16.66 -2.26 11.20
CA PRO A 10 -15.95 -1.60 12.29
C PRO A 10 -14.79 -2.46 12.79
N GLY A 11 -13.60 -1.88 12.95
CA GLY A 11 -12.44 -2.58 13.50
C GLY A 11 -11.65 -3.45 12.52
N VAL A 12 -12.18 -3.84 11.34
CA VAL A 12 -11.39 -4.63 10.38
C VAL A 12 -10.24 -3.81 9.82
N LEU A 13 -10.51 -2.61 9.30
CA LEU A 13 -9.46 -1.74 8.79
C LEU A 13 -8.52 -1.27 9.91
N ASP A 14 -9.06 -0.97 11.08
CA ASP A 14 -8.27 -0.51 12.23
C ASP A 14 -7.27 -1.61 12.66
N THR A 15 -7.73 -2.85 12.81
CA THR A 15 -6.87 -3.99 13.15
C THR A 15 -5.79 -4.22 12.10
N LEU A 16 -6.14 -4.16 10.81
CA LEU A 16 -5.15 -4.32 9.74
C LEU A 16 -4.12 -3.20 9.75
N VAL A 17 -4.53 -1.96 10.03
CA VAL A 17 -3.63 -0.82 10.16
C VAL A 17 -2.70 -1.01 11.35
N ASP A 18 -3.23 -1.42 12.50
CA ASP A 18 -2.46 -1.64 13.72
C ASP A 18 -1.37 -2.69 13.49
N ILE A 19 -1.70 -3.83 12.88
CA ILE A 19 -0.72 -4.87 12.53
C ILE A 19 0.38 -4.31 11.61
N CYS A 20 0.03 -3.49 10.60
CA CYS A 20 1.03 -2.94 9.66
C CYS A 20 2.09 -2.07 10.34
N VAL A 21 1.71 -1.33 11.38
CA VAL A 21 2.55 -0.32 12.04
C VAL A 21 3.13 -0.78 13.38
N ASP A 22 2.60 -1.86 13.96
CA ASP A 22 3.10 -2.44 15.19
C ASP A 22 4.50 -3.05 15.00
N ARG A 23 5.40 -2.71 15.92
CA ARG A 23 6.78 -3.22 15.93
C ARG A 23 6.89 -4.62 16.54
N GLY A 24 5.87 -5.06 17.29
CA GLY A 24 5.79 -6.41 17.85
C GLY A 24 5.29 -7.46 16.85
N SER A 25 4.58 -7.02 15.80
CA SER A 25 4.06 -7.89 14.76
C SER A 25 5.19 -8.47 13.89
N ASP A 26 5.12 -9.77 13.59
CA ASP A 26 6.11 -10.41 12.75
C ASP A 26 5.99 -9.98 11.27
N ASP A 27 7.05 -10.22 10.50
CA ASP A 27 7.10 -9.82 9.08
C ASP A 27 5.96 -10.43 8.26
N LYS A 28 5.50 -11.63 8.60
CA LYS A 28 4.45 -12.35 7.87
C LYS A 28 3.07 -11.78 8.17
N ASP A 29 2.80 -11.41 9.41
CA ASP A 29 1.56 -10.76 9.81
C ASP A 29 1.44 -9.38 9.15
N ARG A 30 2.55 -8.63 9.10
CA ARG A 30 2.63 -7.35 8.40
C ARG A 30 2.42 -7.49 6.90
N ASP A 31 3.00 -8.51 6.28
CA ASP A 31 2.76 -8.84 4.88
C ASP A 31 1.29 -9.17 4.63
N ASN A 32 0.71 -10.08 5.42
CA ASN A 32 -0.69 -10.48 5.31
C ASN A 32 -1.65 -9.30 5.49
N ALA A 33 -1.38 -8.42 6.47
CA ALA A 33 -2.21 -7.26 6.72
C ALA A 33 -2.12 -6.25 5.56
N THR A 34 -0.92 -5.99 5.06
CA THR A 34 -0.70 -5.11 3.91
C THR A 34 -1.39 -5.65 2.65
N ARG A 35 -1.29 -6.97 2.42
CA ARG A 35 -1.97 -7.65 1.31
C ARG A 35 -3.49 -7.61 1.45
N ALA A 36 -4.01 -7.79 2.65
CA ALA A 36 -5.44 -7.66 2.91
C ALA A 36 -5.92 -6.24 2.57
N ILE A 37 -5.22 -5.20 3.03
CA ILE A 37 -5.52 -3.80 2.66
C ILE A 37 -5.49 -3.64 1.14
N MET A 38 -4.43 -4.10 0.48
CA MET A 38 -4.30 -4.06 -0.98
C MET A 38 -5.48 -4.77 -1.69
N HIS A 39 -5.90 -5.93 -1.22
CA HIS A 39 -7.03 -6.64 -1.83
C HIS A 39 -8.35 -5.91 -1.62
N LEU A 40 -8.54 -5.25 -0.48
CA LEU A 40 -9.74 -4.45 -0.23
C LEU A 40 -9.82 -3.21 -1.13
N THR A 41 -8.70 -2.61 -1.54
CA THR A 41 -8.69 -1.47 -2.49
C THR A 41 -8.98 -1.85 -3.94
N ASN A 42 -8.96 -3.15 -4.29
CA ASN A 42 -9.39 -3.62 -5.61
C ASN A 42 -10.87 -3.33 -5.89
N GLU A 43 -11.68 -3.29 -4.84
CA GLU A 43 -13.09 -2.89 -4.92
C GLU A 43 -13.18 -1.36 -5.02
N SER A 44 -13.65 -0.84 -6.15
CA SER A 44 -13.67 0.61 -6.40
C SER A 44 -14.50 1.37 -5.36
N SER A 45 -15.62 0.78 -4.93
CA SER A 45 -16.48 1.34 -3.89
C SER A 45 -15.81 1.49 -2.52
N ASN A 46 -14.69 0.78 -2.27
CA ASN A 46 -13.92 0.91 -1.04
C ASN A 46 -12.90 2.04 -1.07
N ARG A 47 -12.40 2.43 -2.26
CA ARG A 47 -11.24 3.32 -2.39
C ARG A 47 -11.45 4.66 -1.69
N LYS A 48 -12.66 5.23 -1.79
CA LYS A 48 -13.00 6.49 -1.14
C LYS A 48 -13.01 6.39 0.39
N ILE A 49 -13.55 5.30 0.93
CA ILE A 49 -13.68 5.08 2.38
C ILE A 49 -12.32 4.72 3.00
N MET A 50 -11.54 3.92 2.28
CA MET A 50 -10.22 3.46 2.72
C MET A 50 -9.15 4.54 2.63
N CYS A 51 -9.35 5.60 1.84
CA CYS A 51 -8.40 6.70 1.76
C CYS A 51 -8.55 7.64 2.96
N ASN A 52 -7.99 7.20 4.09
CA ASN A 52 -7.92 7.95 5.33
C ASN A 52 -6.49 7.94 5.88
N LYS A 53 -6.20 8.82 6.85
CA LYS A 53 -4.84 9.00 7.39
C LYS A 53 -4.24 7.71 7.97
N SER A 54 -5.04 6.89 8.65
CA SER A 54 -4.58 5.66 9.29
C SER A 54 -4.14 4.62 8.25
N VAL A 55 -4.95 4.39 7.22
CA VAL A 55 -4.62 3.48 6.12
C VAL A 55 -3.40 4.00 5.34
N LEU A 56 -3.33 5.31 5.06
CA LEU A 56 -2.18 5.88 4.36
C LEU A 56 -0.89 5.76 5.17
N ASN A 57 -0.93 5.95 6.49
CA ASN A 57 0.22 5.70 7.36
C ASN A 57 0.69 4.25 7.30
N ALA A 58 -0.23 3.27 7.36
CA ALA A 58 0.09 1.86 7.23
C ALA A 58 0.74 1.52 5.89
N LEU A 59 0.17 2.04 4.78
CA LEU A 59 0.72 1.82 3.44
C LEU A 59 2.09 2.49 3.26
N VAL A 60 2.30 3.70 3.80
CA VAL A 60 3.62 4.35 3.77
C VAL A 60 4.64 3.56 4.59
N ALA A 61 4.25 3.02 5.75
CA ALA A 61 5.11 2.17 6.55
C ALA A 61 5.49 0.87 5.80
N GLY A 62 4.51 0.20 5.18
CA GLY A 62 4.73 -0.99 4.36
C GLY A 62 5.62 -0.73 3.15
N ALA A 63 5.38 0.35 2.41
CA ALA A 63 6.19 0.74 1.25
C ALA A 63 7.63 1.16 1.63
N SER A 64 7.85 1.60 2.87
CA SER A 64 9.15 2.04 3.37
C SER A 64 9.98 0.91 4.00
N LEU A 65 9.49 -0.33 3.99
CA LEU A 65 10.17 -1.47 4.57
C LEU A 65 11.50 -1.78 3.88
N GLU A 66 12.51 -2.09 4.68
CA GLU A 66 13.84 -2.46 4.20
C GLU A 66 14.05 -3.97 4.25
N GLY A 67 15.00 -4.47 3.44
CA GLY A 67 15.29 -5.90 3.30
C GLY A 67 14.61 -6.57 2.10
N ALA A 68 15.25 -7.63 1.60
CA ALA A 68 14.78 -8.39 0.45
C ALA A 68 13.51 -9.22 0.76
N LYS A 69 13.34 -9.66 2.01
CA LYS A 69 12.17 -10.46 2.42
C LYS A 69 10.85 -9.68 2.38
N MET A 70 10.90 -8.35 2.47
CA MET A 70 9.73 -7.46 2.49
C MET A 70 9.38 -6.87 1.13
N GLU A 71 9.92 -7.42 0.04
CA GLU A 71 9.66 -6.96 -1.32
C GLU A 71 8.18 -7.05 -1.67
N GLU A 72 7.57 -8.22 -1.46
CA GLU A 72 6.16 -8.43 -1.75
C GLU A 72 5.23 -7.51 -0.93
N THR A 73 5.62 -7.20 0.31
CA THR A 73 4.88 -6.29 1.18
C THR A 73 4.97 -4.85 0.67
N ARG A 74 6.17 -4.40 0.26
CA ARG A 74 6.34 -3.08 -0.35
C ARG A 74 5.49 -2.93 -1.61
N ASP A 75 5.55 -3.92 -2.50
CA ASP A 75 4.84 -3.88 -3.77
C ASP A 75 3.33 -3.88 -3.55
N SER A 76 2.86 -4.68 -2.59
CA SER A 76 1.46 -4.68 -2.17
C SER A 76 1.03 -3.30 -1.65
N ALA A 77 1.87 -2.65 -0.85
CA ALA A 77 1.59 -1.31 -0.33
C ALA A 77 1.55 -0.25 -1.44
N VAL A 78 2.54 -0.26 -2.35
CA VAL A 78 2.61 0.66 -3.50
C VAL A 78 1.41 0.47 -4.43
N ARG A 79 1.05 -0.79 -4.76
CA ARG A 79 -0.14 -1.12 -5.55
C ARG A 79 -1.43 -0.66 -4.88
N ALA A 80 -1.52 -0.75 -3.55
CA ALA A 80 -2.68 -0.22 -2.82
C ALA A 80 -2.75 1.31 -2.93
N ILE A 81 -1.63 2.02 -2.79
CA ILE A 81 -1.54 3.49 -2.96
C ILE A 81 -1.97 3.90 -4.37
N GLU A 82 -1.45 3.22 -5.40
CA GLU A 82 -1.82 3.44 -6.80
C GLU A 82 -3.33 3.30 -7.01
N ARG A 83 -3.92 2.20 -6.50
CA ARG A 83 -5.37 1.95 -6.59
C ARG A 83 -6.17 3.04 -5.90
N LEU A 84 -5.75 3.50 -4.72
CA LEU A 84 -6.40 4.62 -4.05
C LEU A 84 -6.31 5.92 -4.88
N ALA A 85 -5.21 6.14 -5.60
CA ALA A 85 -5.01 7.33 -6.44
C ALA A 85 -5.86 7.37 -7.72
N THR A 86 -6.32 6.20 -8.20
CA THR A 86 -7.26 6.13 -9.34
C THR A 86 -8.57 6.86 -9.06
N GLU A 87 -8.99 6.92 -7.79
CA GLU A 87 -10.17 7.66 -7.34
C GLU A 87 -9.82 9.15 -7.22
N PHE A 88 -10.45 9.98 -8.06
CA PHE A 88 -10.11 11.41 -8.15
C PHE A 88 -10.27 12.14 -6.81
N SER A 89 -11.29 11.78 -6.04
CA SER A 89 -11.57 12.40 -4.74
C SER A 89 -10.48 12.14 -3.68
N ASN A 90 -9.65 11.12 -3.86
CA ASN A 90 -8.57 10.76 -2.94
C ASN A 90 -7.28 11.55 -3.16
N ARG A 91 -7.04 12.03 -4.39
CA ARG A 91 -5.77 12.64 -4.80
C ARG A 91 -5.32 13.81 -3.92
N PRO A 92 -6.20 14.73 -3.47
CA PRO A 92 -5.79 15.81 -2.58
C PRO A 92 -5.30 15.32 -1.22
N LEU A 93 -5.87 14.23 -0.69
CA LEU A 93 -5.44 13.67 0.59
C LEU A 93 -4.10 12.94 0.46
N LEU A 94 -3.93 12.18 -0.63
CA LEU A 94 -2.67 11.53 -0.96
C LEU A 94 -1.53 12.56 -1.12
N ALA A 95 -1.74 13.62 -1.89
CA ALA A 95 -0.75 14.66 -2.14
C ALA A 95 -0.30 15.40 -0.86
N LYS A 96 -1.19 15.52 0.14
CA LYS A 96 -0.90 16.18 1.42
C LYS A 96 -0.33 15.24 2.48
N HIS A 97 -0.32 13.92 2.24
CA HIS A 97 0.13 12.96 3.23
C HIS A 97 1.64 13.00 3.41
N SER A 98 2.10 13.24 4.64
CA SER A 98 3.52 13.25 4.98
C SER A 98 4.15 11.89 4.70
N GLY A 99 5.23 11.85 3.91
CA GLY A 99 5.96 10.64 3.61
C GLY A 99 5.43 9.82 2.44
N LEU A 100 4.22 10.10 1.91
CA LEU A 100 3.71 9.37 0.75
C LEU A 100 4.57 9.62 -0.49
N LEU A 101 4.89 10.89 -0.77
CA LEU A 101 5.76 11.25 -1.89
C LEU A 101 7.14 10.61 -1.79
N VAL A 102 7.70 10.54 -0.57
CA VAL A 102 8.99 9.90 -0.31
C VAL A 102 8.91 8.39 -0.53
N ALA A 103 7.83 7.74 -0.08
CA ALA A 103 7.63 6.32 -0.28
C ALA A 103 7.50 5.97 -1.77
N VAL A 104 6.72 6.74 -2.53
CA VAL A 104 6.59 6.56 -3.98
C VAL A 104 7.92 6.80 -4.68
N ALA A 105 8.66 7.87 -4.35
CA ALA A 105 9.96 8.15 -4.94
C ALA A 105 10.96 7.01 -4.70
N LYS A 106 11.01 6.45 -3.48
CA LYS A 106 11.83 5.28 -3.16
C LYS A 106 11.41 4.03 -3.92
N ALA A 107 10.11 3.82 -4.11
CA ALA A 107 9.62 2.69 -4.91
C ALA A 107 10.05 2.84 -6.38
N THR A 108 9.86 4.01 -6.97
CA THR A 108 10.29 4.32 -8.34
C THR A 108 11.80 4.17 -8.52
N GLU A 109 12.60 4.63 -7.55
CA GLU A 109 14.05 4.45 -7.57
C GLU A 109 14.46 2.97 -7.56
N ARG A 110 13.75 2.12 -6.79
CA ARG A 110 14.00 0.68 -6.75
C ARG A 110 13.66 0.01 -8.08
N GLU A 111 12.52 0.32 -8.67
CA GLU A 111 12.12 -0.18 -9.99
C GLU A 111 13.16 0.19 -11.06
N ALA A 112 13.58 1.45 -11.12
CA ALA A 112 14.59 1.91 -12.07
C ALA A 112 15.91 1.13 -11.93
N ARG A 113 16.38 0.91 -10.69
CA ARG A 113 17.59 0.10 -10.44
C ARG A 113 17.42 -1.36 -10.84
N LEU A 114 16.21 -1.93 -10.72
CA LEU A 114 15.93 -3.30 -11.16
C LEU A 114 16.00 -3.41 -12.68
N GLU A 115 15.42 -2.44 -13.40
CA GLU A 115 15.49 -2.33 -14.86
C GLU A 115 16.94 -2.24 -15.35
N ASP A 116 17.74 -1.35 -14.75
CA ASP A 116 19.16 -1.19 -15.07
C ASP A 116 19.97 -2.48 -14.85
N SER A 117 19.57 -3.30 -13.86
CA SER A 117 20.22 -4.58 -13.55
C SER A 117 19.79 -5.74 -14.46
N GLY A 118 18.92 -5.49 -15.44
CA GLY A 118 18.41 -6.50 -16.38
C GLY A 118 17.43 -7.50 -15.75
N LYS A 119 16.95 -7.23 -14.53
CA LYS A 119 15.85 -7.99 -13.91
C LYS A 119 14.54 -7.43 -14.44
N LYS A 120 13.56 -8.30 -14.73
CA LYS A 120 12.22 -7.85 -15.13
C LYS A 120 11.64 -6.96 -14.03
N ALA A 121 11.52 -5.66 -14.29
CA ALA A 121 10.57 -4.85 -13.54
C ALA A 121 9.17 -5.32 -13.93
N GLU A 122 8.37 -5.75 -12.95
CA GLU A 122 6.98 -6.16 -13.20
C GLU A 122 6.13 -4.99 -13.76
N HIS A 123 6.65 -3.75 -13.68
CA HIS A 123 5.98 -2.53 -14.09
C HIS A 123 6.52 -1.86 -15.37
N ALA A 124 7.47 -2.48 -16.09
CA ALA A 124 8.05 -1.98 -17.34
C ALA A 124 7.06 -1.80 -18.52
N TYR A 125 5.77 -2.13 -18.34
CA TYR A 125 4.74 -2.02 -19.36
C TYR A 125 4.07 -0.63 -19.45
N LEU A 126 4.52 0.37 -18.70
CA LEU A 126 3.85 1.69 -18.63
C LEU A 126 4.74 2.88 -19.04
N ALA A 127 5.76 2.66 -19.86
CA ALA A 127 6.41 3.73 -20.64
C ALA A 127 5.71 3.92 -21.99
#